data_AF-A0A484ZAI0-F1
#
_entry.id   AF-A0A484ZAI0-F1
#
_cell.length_a   1.000
_cell.length_b   1.000
_cell.length_c   1.000
_cell.angle_alpha   90.00
_cell.angle_beta   90.00
_cell.angle_gamma   90.00
#
_symmetry.space_group_name_H-M   'P 1'
#
loop_
_entity.id
_entity.type
_entity.pdbx_description
1 polymer ?
#
loop_
_entity_poly.entity_id
_entity_poly.type
_entity_poly.pdbx_seq_one_letter_code
_entity_poly.pdbx_strand_id
1 'polypeptide(L)'
;MKRTFTTKEKAFVFDLWKSGTGFSEIAKILDSKPGTIFTMLRDTGGIKPNERKRAVAHLTLSEREEIRAGLSAKMSIRAIATVLNRAPSTISREVQRNRGRRYYKAVDANNRANRMAKRPKTVLARSECAAARACSGKAGVEVVSRANIRMVEASKGASKNAANIT
;
A
#
# COMPACT_ATOMS: atom_id res chain seq x y z
N MET A 1 -18.39 5.91 -8.99
CA MET A 1 -18.03 4.82 -8.05
C MET A 1 -16.58 4.41 -8.28
N LYS A 2 -15.72 4.37 -7.25
CA LYS A 2 -14.33 3.90 -7.39
C LYS A 2 -14.34 2.36 -7.41
N ARG A 3 -14.03 1.73 -8.54
CA ARG A 3 -13.87 0.27 -8.60
C ARG A 3 -12.65 -0.13 -7.75
N THR A 4 -12.84 -1.06 -6.82
CA THR A 4 -11.75 -1.66 -6.05
C THR A 4 -11.28 -2.92 -6.76
N PHE A 5 -10.08 -2.87 -7.36
CA PHE A 5 -9.47 -4.07 -7.95
C PHE A 5 -9.03 -5.06 -6.88
N THR A 6 -9.36 -6.32 -7.10
CA THR A 6 -8.83 -7.46 -6.35
C THR A 6 -7.33 -7.61 -6.56
N THR A 7 -6.64 -8.33 -5.66
CA THR A 7 -5.21 -8.57 -5.79
C THR A 7 -4.86 -9.31 -7.09
N LYS A 8 -5.73 -10.25 -7.52
CA LYS A 8 -5.56 -11.01 -8.76
C LYS A 8 -5.68 -10.14 -9.99
N GLU A 9 -6.69 -9.27 -10.05
CA GLU A 9 -6.85 -8.32 -11.16
C GLU A 9 -5.66 -7.37 -11.26
N LYS A 10 -5.14 -6.86 -10.13
CA LYS A 10 -3.94 -6.02 -10.13
C LYS A 10 -2.74 -6.76 -10.70
N ALA A 11 -2.52 -8.01 -10.27
CA ALA A 11 -1.42 -8.82 -10.78
C ALA A 11 -1.53 -9.01 -12.31
N PHE A 12 -2.74 -9.31 -12.79
CA PHE A 12 -3.03 -9.47 -14.21
C PHE A 12 -2.76 -8.21 -15.04
N VAL A 13 -3.16 -7.02 -14.53
CA VAL A 13 -2.81 -5.74 -15.18
C VAL A 13 -1.30 -5.56 -15.29
N PHE A 14 -0.54 -5.87 -14.24
CA PHE A 14 0.92 -5.77 -14.29
C PHE A 14 1.55 -6.76 -15.27
N ASP A 15 0.99 -7.97 -15.39
CA ASP A 15 1.50 -8.98 -16.32
C ASP A 15 1.23 -8.58 -17.78
N LEU A 16 0.04 -8.04 -18.07
CA LEU A 16 -0.30 -7.46 -19.38
C LEU A 16 0.51 -6.20 -19.72
N TRP A 17 0.75 -5.33 -18.73
CA TRP A 17 1.60 -4.16 -18.92
C TRP A 17 3.05 -4.59 -19.22
N LYS A 18 3.55 -5.60 -18.53
CA LYS A 18 4.89 -6.17 -18.77
C LYS A 18 5.03 -6.76 -20.18
N SER A 19 3.96 -7.33 -20.74
CA SER A 19 3.95 -7.83 -22.12
C SER A 19 3.78 -6.74 -23.18
N GLY A 20 3.67 -5.46 -22.80
CA GLY A 20 3.61 -4.32 -23.71
C GLY A 20 2.20 -3.95 -24.19
N THR A 21 1.13 -4.49 -23.57
CA THR A 21 -0.23 -4.10 -23.95
C THR A 21 -0.57 -2.69 -23.46
N GLY A 22 -1.29 -1.93 -24.30
CA GLY A 22 -1.67 -0.56 -24.00
C GLY A 22 -2.81 -0.45 -22.99
N PHE A 23 -2.92 0.69 -22.29
CA PHE A 23 -3.94 0.90 -21.25
C PHE A 23 -5.38 0.68 -21.74
N SER A 24 -5.68 1.07 -22.98
CA SER A 24 -7.01 0.94 -23.59
C SER A 24 -7.42 -0.50 -23.85
N GLU A 25 -6.45 -1.39 -24.09
CA GLU A 25 -6.70 -2.80 -24.35
C GLU A 25 -6.91 -3.56 -23.04
N ILE A 26 -6.04 -3.31 -22.05
CA ILE A 26 -6.20 -3.82 -20.67
C ILE A 26 -7.56 -3.37 -20.09
N ALA A 27 -7.96 -2.14 -20.36
CA ALA A 27 -9.24 -1.57 -19.96
C ALA A 27 -10.45 -2.35 -20.51
N LYS A 28 -10.40 -2.72 -21.79
CA LYS A 28 -11.46 -3.52 -22.43
C LYS A 28 -11.54 -4.92 -21.83
N ILE A 29 -10.40 -5.58 -21.62
CA ILE A 29 -10.34 -6.93 -21.05
C ILE A 29 -10.95 -6.96 -19.64
N LEU A 30 -10.67 -5.93 -18.83
CA LEU A 30 -11.14 -5.86 -17.45
C LEU A 30 -12.47 -5.11 -17.29
N ASP A 31 -13.11 -4.67 -18.37
CA ASP A 31 -14.30 -3.80 -18.35
C ASP A 31 -14.13 -2.60 -17.39
N SER A 32 -13.05 -1.86 -17.59
CA SER A 32 -12.62 -0.75 -16.73
C SER A 32 -12.31 0.49 -17.55
N LYS A 33 -12.33 1.66 -16.90
CA LYS A 33 -11.89 2.90 -17.55
C LYS A 33 -10.36 2.90 -17.67
N PRO A 34 -9.78 3.29 -18.83
CA PRO A 34 -8.33 3.31 -19.02
C PRO A 34 -7.62 4.23 -18.03
N GLY A 35 -8.25 5.34 -17.64
CA GLY A 35 -7.71 6.25 -16.62
C GLY A 35 -7.54 5.61 -15.24
N THR A 36 -8.35 4.58 -14.91
CA THR A 36 -8.21 3.85 -13.64
C THR A 36 -6.97 2.95 -13.65
N ILE A 37 -6.67 2.30 -14.78
CA ILE A 37 -5.45 1.51 -14.98
C ILE A 37 -4.21 2.41 -14.95
N PHE A 38 -4.28 3.57 -15.62
CA PHE A 38 -3.21 4.56 -15.59
C PHE A 38 -2.89 5.03 -14.16
N THR A 39 -3.92 5.40 -13.39
CA THR A 39 -3.74 5.84 -12.00
C THR A 39 -3.09 4.75 -11.15
N MET A 40 -3.49 3.49 -11.36
CA MET A 40 -2.94 2.35 -10.65
C MET A 40 -1.45 2.11 -10.96
N LEU A 41 -1.07 2.16 -12.23
CA LEU A 41 0.31 1.95 -12.67
C LEU A 41 1.22 3.13 -12.31
N ARG A 42 0.66 4.37 -12.32
CA ARG A 42 1.39 5.58 -11.94
C ARG A 42 1.93 5.51 -10.51
N ASP A 43 1.13 4.98 -9.57
CA ASP A 43 1.52 4.92 -8.16
C ASP A 43 2.68 3.94 -7.90
N THR A 44 2.93 2.98 -8.79
CA THR A 44 4.04 2.01 -8.69
C THR A 44 5.13 2.22 -9.74
N GLY A 45 4.96 3.20 -10.64
CA GLY A 45 5.87 3.43 -11.78
C GLY A 45 5.86 2.29 -12.82
N GLY A 46 4.77 1.52 -12.91
CA GLY A 46 4.67 0.40 -13.85
C GLY A 46 5.43 -0.87 -13.44
N ILE A 47 6.12 -0.86 -12.29
CA ILE A 47 6.79 -2.05 -11.74
C ILE A 47 5.81 -2.78 -10.82
N LYS A 48 5.67 -4.11 -11.02
CA LYS A 48 4.81 -4.97 -10.20
C LYS A 48 5.33 -4.97 -8.75
N PRO A 49 4.55 -4.46 -7.77
CA PRO A 49 4.98 -4.51 -6.38
C PRO A 49 5.03 -5.96 -5.91
N ASN A 50 6.10 -6.34 -5.22
CA ASN A 50 6.20 -7.68 -4.65
C ASN A 50 5.09 -7.91 -3.62
N GLU A 51 4.52 -9.11 -3.63
CA GLU A 51 3.52 -9.52 -2.65
C GLU A 51 4.13 -9.50 -1.26
N ARG A 52 3.50 -8.74 -0.36
CA ARG A 52 4.00 -8.61 1.00
C ARG A 52 3.71 -9.89 1.77
N LYS A 53 4.77 -10.62 2.10
CA LYS A 53 4.72 -11.78 3.00
C LYS A 53 5.09 -11.33 4.41
N ARG A 54 4.32 -11.79 5.40
CA ARG A 54 4.69 -11.62 6.81
C ARG A 54 5.75 -12.66 7.16
N ALA A 55 6.72 -12.29 8.00
CA ALA A 55 7.63 -13.28 8.57
C ALA A 55 6.87 -14.23 9.51
N VAL A 56 7.26 -15.51 9.53
CA VAL A 56 6.61 -16.60 10.31
C VAL A 56 6.63 -16.33 11.82
N ALA A 57 7.61 -15.56 12.29
CA ALA A 57 7.72 -15.16 13.70
C ALA A 57 6.69 -14.09 14.12
N HIS A 58 5.99 -13.45 13.18
CA HIS A 58 5.00 -12.42 13.51
C HIS A 58 3.62 -13.02 13.80
N LEU A 59 2.92 -12.41 14.77
CA LEU A 59 1.53 -12.75 15.09
C LEU A 59 0.60 -12.53 13.88
N THR A 60 -0.06 -13.61 13.48
CA THR A 60 -1.11 -13.68 12.47
C THR A 60 -2.40 -13.03 12.96
N LEU A 61 -3.38 -12.88 12.07
CA LEU A 61 -4.69 -12.35 12.44
C LEU A 61 -5.43 -13.29 13.41
N SER A 62 -5.33 -14.61 13.20
CA SER A 62 -5.95 -15.62 14.07
C SER A 62 -5.41 -15.53 15.49
N GLU A 63 -4.07 -15.53 15.64
CA GLU A 63 -3.43 -15.40 16.96
C GLU A 63 -3.83 -14.09 17.66
N ARG A 64 -4.08 -13.00 16.90
CA ARG A 64 -4.55 -11.72 17.45
C ARG A 64 -6.00 -11.77 17.90
N GLU A 65 -6.88 -12.50 17.20
CA GLU A 65 -8.26 -12.75 17.65
C GLU A 65 -8.27 -13.58 18.93
N GLU A 66 -7.40 -14.59 19.05
CA GLU A 66 -7.25 -15.38 20.27
C GLU A 66 -6.75 -14.55 21.46
N ILE A 67 -5.80 -13.64 21.23
CA ILE A 67 -5.41 -12.66 22.26
C ILE A 67 -6.62 -11.83 22.69
N ARG A 68 -7.43 -11.33 21.75
CA ARG A 68 -8.63 -10.55 22.07
C ARG A 68 -9.64 -11.36 22.89
N ALA A 69 -9.88 -12.61 22.51
CA ALA A 69 -10.77 -13.53 23.22
C ALA A 69 -10.27 -13.79 24.65
N GLY A 70 -8.98 -14.12 24.80
CA GLY A 70 -8.37 -14.38 26.11
C GLY A 70 -8.37 -13.16 27.04
N LEU A 71 -8.17 -11.94 26.49
CA LEU A 71 -8.28 -10.71 27.28
C LEU A 71 -9.73 -10.44 27.73
N SER A 72 -10.71 -10.74 26.87
CA SER A 72 -12.14 -10.61 27.19
C SER A 72 -12.57 -11.59 28.27
N ALA A 73 -12.03 -12.81 28.23
CA ALA A 73 -12.20 -13.84 29.27
C ALA A 73 -11.38 -13.57 30.54
N LYS A 74 -10.74 -12.39 30.66
CA LYS A 74 -9.88 -11.99 31.79
C LYS A 74 -8.71 -12.93 32.08
N MET A 75 -8.27 -13.76 31.13
CA MET A 75 -7.11 -14.64 31.29
C MET A 75 -5.81 -13.85 31.51
N SER A 76 -4.84 -14.44 32.20
CA SER A 76 -3.51 -13.83 32.36
C SER A 76 -2.74 -13.84 31.04
N ILE A 77 -1.80 -12.90 30.85
CA ILE A 77 -0.95 -12.87 29.64
C ILE A 77 -0.18 -14.18 29.47
N ARG A 78 0.25 -14.80 30.59
CA ARG A 78 0.96 -16.08 30.58
C ARG A 78 0.05 -17.22 30.08
N ALA A 79 -1.20 -17.28 30.53
CA ALA A 79 -2.15 -18.30 30.08
C ALA A 79 -2.42 -18.20 28.58
N ILE A 80 -2.63 -16.98 28.06
CA ILE A 80 -2.81 -16.73 26.62
C ILE A 80 -1.55 -17.16 25.84
N ALA A 81 -0.36 -16.90 26.40
CA ALA A 81 0.91 -17.28 25.80
C ALA A 81 1.08 -18.79 25.66
N THR A 82 0.68 -19.55 26.67
CA THR A 82 0.69 -21.02 26.66
C THR A 82 -0.26 -21.57 25.59
N VAL A 83 -1.48 -21.04 25.49
CA VAL A 83 -2.45 -21.47 24.47
C VAL A 83 -1.92 -21.24 23.05
N LEU A 84 -1.29 -20.08 22.82
CA LEU A 84 -0.74 -19.70 21.52
C LEU A 84 0.64 -20.28 21.21
N ASN A 85 1.27 -20.99 22.15
CA ASN A 85 2.67 -21.42 22.06
C ASN A 85 3.63 -20.26 21.71
N ARG A 86 3.41 -19.09 22.31
CA ARG A 86 4.24 -17.88 22.10
C ARG A 86 4.86 -17.42 23.40
N ALA A 87 5.93 -16.62 23.30
CA ALA A 87 6.53 -16.00 24.48
C ALA A 87 5.57 -14.98 25.13
N PRO A 88 5.42 -14.96 26.46
CA PRO A 88 4.55 -14.01 27.16
C PRO A 88 4.98 -12.55 26.94
N SER A 89 6.27 -12.32 26.72
CA SER A 89 6.82 -11.00 26.39
C SER A 89 6.36 -10.50 25.01
N THR A 90 6.08 -11.39 24.06
CA THR A 90 5.53 -11.04 22.74
C THR A 90 4.11 -10.52 22.87
N ILE A 91 3.26 -11.23 23.64
CA ILE A 91 1.87 -10.84 23.85
C ILE A 91 1.78 -9.57 24.70
N SER A 92 2.59 -9.44 25.75
CA SER A 92 2.63 -8.21 26.56
C SER A 92 2.96 -6.98 25.71
N ARG A 93 4.02 -7.05 24.90
CA ARG A 93 4.41 -5.96 23.99
C ARG A 93 3.36 -5.68 22.92
N GLU A 94 2.70 -6.71 22.41
CA GLU A 94 1.61 -6.61 21.44
C GLU A 94 0.42 -5.84 22.03
N VAL A 95 -0.02 -6.18 23.24
CA VAL A 95 -1.13 -5.51 23.93
C VAL A 95 -0.76 -4.07 24.30
N GLN A 96 0.44 -3.84 24.83
CA GLN A 96 0.91 -2.51 25.23
C GLN A 96 0.98 -1.54 24.05
N ARG A 97 1.40 -2.02 22.86
CA ARG A 97 1.43 -1.21 21.64
C ARG A 97 0.04 -0.88 21.08
N ASN A 98 -0.98 -1.67 21.42
CA ASN A 98 -2.32 -1.61 20.84
C ASN A 98 -3.40 -1.27 21.87
N ARG A 99 -3.34 -0.03 22.39
CA ARG A 99 -4.33 0.58 23.31
C ARG A 99 -4.50 -0.14 24.66
N GLY A 100 -3.71 -1.17 24.94
CA GLY A 100 -3.74 -1.92 26.19
C GLY A 100 -4.89 -2.92 26.30
N ARG A 101 -5.00 -3.54 27.48
CA ARG A 101 -5.88 -4.69 27.72
C ARG A 101 -7.38 -4.41 27.55
N ARG A 102 -7.86 -3.22 27.95
CA ARG A 102 -9.30 -2.88 27.91
C ARG A 102 -9.82 -2.57 26.51
N TYR A 103 -8.96 -2.10 25.61
CA TYR A 103 -9.35 -1.58 24.30
C TYR A 103 -8.66 -2.31 23.14
N TYR A 104 -8.17 -3.53 23.39
CA TYR A 104 -7.48 -4.31 22.39
C TYR A 104 -8.44 -4.75 21.28
N LYS A 105 -8.09 -4.43 20.02
CA LYS A 105 -8.84 -4.82 18.81
C LYS A 105 -7.89 -5.51 17.83
N ALA A 106 -8.17 -6.78 17.52
CA ALA A 106 -7.32 -7.63 16.68
C ALA A 106 -7.14 -7.04 15.27
N VAL A 107 -8.23 -6.59 14.64
CA VAL A 107 -8.22 -5.98 13.30
C VAL A 107 -7.41 -4.70 13.26
N ASP A 108 -7.56 -3.81 14.26
CA ASP A 108 -6.79 -2.56 14.34
C ASP A 108 -5.30 -2.82 14.50
N ALA A 109 -4.95 -3.79 15.35
CA ALA A 109 -3.58 -4.20 15.58
C ALA A 109 -2.96 -4.80 14.29
N ASN A 110 -3.72 -5.64 13.57
CA ASN A 110 -3.30 -6.20 12.28
C ASN A 110 -3.11 -5.12 11.20
N ASN A 111 -4.03 -4.15 11.12
CA ASN A 111 -3.95 -3.02 10.20
C ASN A 111 -2.76 -2.10 10.53
N ARG A 112 -2.51 -1.85 11.81
CA ARG A 112 -1.32 -1.12 12.26
C ARG A 112 -0.04 -1.84 11.85
N ALA A 113 0.05 -3.15 12.09
CA ALA A 113 1.19 -3.96 11.65
C ALA A 113 1.39 -3.89 10.12
N ASN A 114 0.30 -3.94 9.34
CA ASN A 114 0.34 -3.79 7.89
C ASN A 114 0.82 -2.41 7.44
N ARG A 115 0.46 -1.33 8.13
CA ARG A 115 0.97 0.02 7.84
C ARG A 115 2.46 0.14 8.19
N MET A 116 2.89 -0.40 9.33
CA MET A 116 4.30 -0.34 9.75
C MET A 116 5.21 -1.19 8.89
N ALA A 117 4.70 -2.29 8.33
CA ALA A 117 5.41 -3.09 7.33
C ALA A 117 5.67 -2.33 6.02
N LYS A 118 5.00 -1.18 5.77
CA LYS A 118 5.23 -0.34 4.59
C LYS A 118 6.46 0.56 4.70
N ARG A 119 7.22 0.51 5.81
CA ARG A 119 8.31 1.45 6.09
C ARG A 119 9.19 1.61 4.84
N PRO A 120 9.12 2.76 4.14
CA PRO A 120 10.02 3.01 3.03
C PRO A 120 11.43 3.02 3.62
N LYS A 121 12.36 2.30 3.00
CA LYS A 121 13.78 2.54 3.30
C LYS A 121 14.01 4.00 2.94
N THR A 122 14.31 4.83 3.94
CA THR A 122 14.98 6.10 3.66
C THR A 122 16.22 5.70 2.89
N VAL A 123 16.24 5.99 1.59
CA VAL A 123 17.45 5.91 0.80
C VAL A 123 18.44 6.76 1.59
N LEU A 124 19.56 6.17 2.01
CA LEU A 124 20.66 6.93 2.58
C LEU A 124 21.13 7.88 1.48
N ALA A 125 20.49 9.04 1.37
CA ALA A 125 21.17 10.21 0.83
C ALA A 125 22.37 10.38 1.75
N ARG A 126 23.55 10.33 1.15
CA ARG A 126 24.87 10.38 1.77
C ARG A 126 24.95 11.64 2.63
N SER A 127 24.48 11.59 3.87
CA SER A 127 24.58 12.68 4.84
C SER A 127 25.88 12.48 5.60
N GLU A 128 26.94 13.08 5.10
CA GLU A 128 27.95 13.62 6.01
C GLU A 128 27.28 14.71 6.86
N CYS A 129 27.73 14.81 8.11
CA CYS A 129 27.26 15.67 9.21
C CYS A 129 26.06 15.18 10.02
N ALA A 130 26.42 14.48 11.10
CA ALA A 130 25.65 14.30 12.31
C ALA A 130 25.46 15.63 13.08
N ALA A 131 24.45 15.61 13.97
CA ALA A 131 24.23 16.53 15.09
C ALA A 131 23.61 17.91 14.79
N ALA A 132 22.28 17.99 14.94
CA ALA A 132 21.63 19.12 15.62
C ALA A 132 20.28 18.69 16.20
N ARG A 133 20.20 18.75 17.53
CA ARG A 133 18.94 18.74 18.31
C ARG A 133 18.22 20.07 18.09
N ALA A 134 16.90 20.05 18.29
CA ALA A 134 16.02 21.16 18.66
C ALA A 134 15.11 21.78 17.58
N CYS A 135 13.96 22.24 18.10
CA CYS A 135 13.00 23.22 17.57
C CYS A 135 11.78 22.70 16.78
N SER A 136 10.68 22.62 17.54
CA SER A 136 9.33 23.01 17.15
C SER A 136 9.29 24.25 16.24
N GLY A 137 8.52 24.20 15.15
CA GLY A 137 8.22 25.38 14.33
C GLY A 137 7.44 25.00 13.07
N LYS A 138 6.24 25.57 12.92
CA LYS A 138 5.38 25.47 11.74
C LYS A 138 6.04 26.19 10.54
N ALA A 139 5.89 25.68 9.31
CA ALA A 139 5.58 26.47 8.11
C ALA A 139 5.57 25.61 6.82
N GLY A 140 4.52 25.80 6.00
CA GLY A 140 4.52 25.79 4.53
C GLY A 140 5.06 24.57 3.78
N VAL A 141 4.16 23.69 3.30
CA VAL A 141 4.47 22.83 2.15
C VAL A 141 4.04 23.58 0.89
N GLU A 142 5.03 24.16 0.22
CA GLU A 142 4.92 24.74 -1.11
C GLU A 142 4.78 23.63 -2.16
N VAL A 143 3.87 23.87 -3.09
CA VAL A 143 3.36 22.92 -4.08
C VAL A 143 4.33 22.90 -5.25
N VAL A 144 5.14 21.85 -5.41
CA VAL A 144 5.99 21.73 -6.60
C VAL A 144 5.15 21.37 -7.82
N SER A 145 5.38 22.17 -8.85
CA SER A 145 4.44 22.62 -9.85
C SER A 145 4.31 21.70 -11.09
N ARG A 146 3.19 21.93 -11.76
CA ARG A 146 2.62 21.35 -13.00
C ARG A 146 3.48 21.40 -14.28
N ALA A 147 4.78 21.58 -14.24
CA ALA A 147 5.58 21.79 -15.45
C ALA A 147 6.46 20.57 -15.79
N ASN A 148 5.91 19.61 -16.55
CA ASN A 148 6.65 18.80 -17.55
C ASN A 148 5.75 17.76 -18.25
N ILE A 149 4.57 18.19 -18.72
CA ILE A 149 3.84 17.47 -19.78
C ILE A 149 3.51 18.50 -20.86
N ARG A 150 4.54 18.90 -21.60
CA ARG A 150 4.40 19.68 -22.83
C ARG A 150 5.50 19.26 -23.80
N MET A 151 5.34 18.09 -24.41
CA MET A 151 6.06 17.68 -25.63
C MET A 151 5.55 16.33 -26.15
N VAL A 152 4.24 16.18 -26.41
CA VAL A 152 3.74 15.22 -27.43
C VAL A 152 2.39 15.72 -27.97
N GLU A 153 2.34 16.93 -28.54
CA GLU A 153 1.20 17.38 -29.35
C GLU A 153 1.73 18.04 -30.63
N ALA A 154 2.20 17.22 -31.56
CA ALA A 154 2.33 17.57 -32.97
C ALA A 154 2.41 16.27 -33.77
N SER A 155 1.29 15.85 -34.39
CA SER A 155 1.22 14.98 -35.59
C SER A 155 -0.10 14.21 -35.78
N LYS A 156 -1.21 14.56 -35.11
CA LYS A 156 -2.52 13.97 -35.46
C LYS A 156 -3.60 15.02 -35.60
N GLY A 157 -3.56 15.71 -36.73
CA GLY A 157 -4.55 16.68 -37.17
C GLY A 157 -4.49 16.91 -38.66
N ALA A 158 -4.89 15.93 -39.46
CA ALA A 158 -5.30 16.15 -40.85
C ALA A 158 -6.56 15.31 -41.10
N SER A 159 -7.69 15.96 -40.88
CA SER A 159 -9.02 15.47 -41.19
C SER A 159 -9.24 15.47 -42.71
N LYS A 160 -9.75 14.35 -43.21
CA LYS A 160 -10.87 14.21 -44.16
C LYS A 160 -11.14 15.43 -45.07
N ASN A 161 -10.99 15.24 -46.39
CA ASN A 161 -11.94 15.69 -47.42
C ASN A 161 -11.43 15.32 -48.82
N ALA A 162 -12.06 14.34 -49.47
CA ALA A 162 -12.09 14.20 -50.93
C ALA A 162 -13.17 13.16 -51.30
N ALA A 163 -14.44 13.53 -51.13
CA ALA A 163 -15.53 12.91 -51.85
C ALA A 163 -16.03 13.96 -52.84
N ASN A 164 -15.45 13.98 -54.05
CA ASN A 164 -16.11 14.42 -55.27
C ASN A 164 -15.23 14.06 -56.48
N ILE A 165 -15.56 12.98 -57.19
CA ILE A 165 -15.13 12.76 -58.56
C ILE A 165 -16.34 12.20 -59.29
N THR A 166 -16.71 12.92 -60.34
CA THR A 166 -17.71 12.63 -61.37
C THR A 166 -17.58 11.23 -61.95
#